data_AF-A0AAW0PL26-F1
#
_entry.id   AF-A0AAW0PL26-F1
#
_cell.length_a   1.000
_cell.length_b   1.000
_cell.length_c   1.000
_cell.angle_alpha   90.00
_cell.angle_beta   90.00
_cell.angle_gamma   90.00
#
_symmetry.space_group_name_H-M   'P 1'
#
loop_
_entity.id
_entity.type
_entity.pdbx_description
1 polymer ?
#
loop_
_entity_poly.entity_id
_entity_poly.type
_entity_poly.pdbx_seq_one_letter_code
_entity_poly.pdbx_strand_id
1 'polypeptide(L)'
;MRRLMSSSKWPTSRTGTGILSPQPEENPHWWNANMVFIPYCSSDVWSGTTPKSEHNDYAFMGSLIIREVVNELLTKGLNNAKVLLLAGSSAGGTGVLLNVDHVSEQLKNQGHTGVQVRGLADSGWFLDNKQYKFTDCLDTISCAPTEAIKRGVRYWGAQVPENCRQAHVGEEYNCFFGYKVFSTLSSPVFVVQWLFDEAQLTVDNVHLTGQPVHEGQWRYIQTLGQELRSTLRDVPAIFSPACLSHELITRTNWMEIQVKGTSLPRALHCWDRSLQDSTNGLPSAPGGQLPLAPLQPTCPTIRDQLTGQEMSVIQFLKHMGFDVQKMAQQQGMDPRKLLGMLNNGS
;
A
#
# COMPACT_ATOMS: atom_id res chain seq x y z
N MET A 1 -17.78 -8.44 9.26
CA MET A 1 -17.27 -8.53 7.88
C MET A 1 -17.09 -9.99 7.43
N ARG A 2 -18.16 -10.79 7.30
CA ARG A 2 -18.05 -12.25 7.05
C ARG A 2 -17.36 -12.62 5.71
N ARG A 3 -17.45 -11.75 4.70
CA ARG A 3 -16.82 -11.96 3.37
C ARG A 3 -15.28 -12.06 3.41
N LEU A 4 -14.65 -11.50 4.45
CA LEU A 4 -13.20 -11.50 4.66
C LEU A 4 -12.70 -12.71 5.46
N MET A 5 -13.60 -13.65 5.77
CA MET A 5 -13.32 -14.84 6.58
C MET A 5 -13.95 -16.12 6.01
N SER A 6 -14.59 -16.04 4.83
CA SER A 6 -15.28 -17.17 4.22
C SER A 6 -15.55 -16.93 2.74
N SER A 7 -15.34 -17.97 1.93
CA SER A 7 -15.69 -18.01 0.51
C SER A 7 -17.14 -18.38 0.22
N SER A 8 -17.93 -18.76 1.23
CA SER A 8 -19.31 -19.26 1.09
C SER A 8 -20.29 -18.35 0.35
N LYS A 9 -20.00 -17.06 0.25
CA LYS A 9 -20.85 -16.05 -0.42
C LYS A 9 -20.10 -15.27 -1.51
N TRP A 10 -18.98 -15.79 -2.01
CA TRP A 10 -18.28 -15.14 -3.11
C TRP A 10 -19.09 -15.24 -4.41
N PRO A 11 -19.15 -14.16 -5.20
CA PRO A 11 -19.73 -14.24 -6.53
C PRO A 11 -18.85 -15.13 -7.42
N THR A 12 -19.46 -15.74 -8.43
CA THR A 12 -18.76 -16.59 -9.40
C THR A 12 -17.83 -15.81 -10.33
N SER A 13 -18.08 -14.51 -10.49
CA SER A 13 -17.26 -13.61 -11.29
C SER A 13 -17.05 -12.27 -10.58
N ARG A 14 -15.99 -11.56 -10.98
CA ARG A 14 -15.66 -10.23 -10.50
C ARG A 14 -15.08 -9.43 -11.66
N THR A 15 -15.57 -8.21 -11.86
CA THR A 15 -15.00 -7.26 -12.82
C THR A 15 -13.67 -6.73 -12.30
N GLY A 16 -12.61 -6.83 -13.10
CA GLY A 16 -11.32 -6.20 -12.80
C GLY A 16 -11.41 -4.69 -12.99
N THR A 17 -10.79 -3.94 -12.08
CA THR A 17 -10.72 -2.47 -12.09
C THR A 17 -9.30 -2.00 -11.83
N GLY A 18 -8.99 -0.76 -12.20
CA GLY A 18 -7.66 -0.17 -12.14
C GLY A 18 -6.64 -1.05 -12.88
N ILE A 19 -5.59 -1.44 -12.19
CA ILE A 19 -4.53 -2.32 -12.69
C ILE A 19 -5.01 -3.71 -13.16
N LEU A 20 -6.20 -4.14 -12.72
CA LEU A 20 -6.82 -5.41 -13.14
C LEU A 20 -7.82 -5.23 -14.29
N SER A 21 -8.07 -4.00 -14.74
CA SER A 21 -9.01 -3.73 -15.82
C SER A 21 -8.46 -4.27 -17.15
N PRO A 22 -9.29 -4.95 -17.97
CA PRO A 22 -8.91 -5.35 -19.32
C PRO A 22 -9.09 -4.22 -20.35
N GLN A 23 -9.56 -3.04 -19.93
CA GLN A 23 -9.78 -1.90 -20.82
C GLN A 23 -8.49 -1.06 -20.92
N PRO A 24 -7.92 -0.84 -22.12
CA PRO A 24 -6.73 0.01 -22.29
C PRO A 24 -6.93 1.44 -21.79
N GLU A 25 -8.17 1.94 -21.82
CA GLU A 25 -8.53 3.28 -21.35
C GLU A 25 -8.43 3.40 -19.83
N GLU A 26 -8.47 2.30 -19.09
CA GLU A 26 -8.33 2.27 -17.62
C GLU A 26 -6.97 1.69 -17.20
N ASN A 27 -6.39 0.79 -17.99
CA ASN A 27 -5.13 0.10 -17.71
C ASN A 27 -4.17 0.17 -18.92
N PRO A 28 -3.52 1.32 -19.16
CA PRO A 28 -2.88 1.61 -20.45
C PRO A 28 -1.72 0.68 -20.82
N HIS A 29 -1.06 0.06 -19.83
CA HIS A 29 0.15 -0.72 -20.05
C HIS A 29 -0.02 -2.22 -19.84
N TRP A 30 -0.90 -2.64 -18.93
CA TRP A 30 -1.05 -4.05 -18.54
C TRP A 30 -2.44 -4.62 -18.79
N TRP A 31 -3.34 -3.93 -19.50
CA TRP A 31 -4.70 -4.40 -19.78
C TRP A 31 -4.76 -5.81 -20.39
N ASN A 32 -3.75 -6.21 -21.15
CA ASN A 32 -3.67 -7.52 -21.81
C ASN A 32 -2.87 -8.57 -21.03
N ALA A 33 -2.58 -8.33 -19.74
CA ALA A 33 -1.95 -9.33 -18.87
C ALA A 33 -2.94 -10.42 -18.46
N ASN A 34 -2.43 -11.57 -18.00
CA ASN A 34 -3.26 -12.56 -17.32
C ASN A 34 -3.61 -12.03 -15.91
N MET A 35 -4.89 -11.78 -15.67
CA MET A 35 -5.37 -11.17 -14.43
C MET A 35 -5.81 -12.23 -13.42
N VAL A 36 -5.30 -12.16 -12.20
CA VAL A 36 -5.69 -13.02 -11.07
C VAL A 36 -6.04 -12.14 -9.88
N PHE A 37 -7.21 -12.36 -9.29
CA PHE A 37 -7.62 -11.72 -8.05
C PHE A 37 -7.78 -12.80 -6.97
N ILE A 38 -6.99 -12.70 -5.89
CA ILE A 38 -7.05 -13.61 -4.75
C ILE A 38 -7.79 -12.88 -3.61
N PRO A 39 -9.04 -13.26 -3.26
CA PRO A 39 -9.76 -12.56 -2.22
C PRO A 39 -9.14 -12.84 -0.85
N TYR A 40 -9.00 -11.80 -0.04
CA TYR A 40 -8.49 -11.93 1.32
C TYR A 40 -9.53 -12.57 2.25
N CYS A 41 -9.25 -13.81 2.69
CA CYS A 41 -10.15 -14.59 3.54
C CYS A 41 -9.51 -15.12 4.83
N SER A 42 -8.23 -14.86 5.03
CA SER A 42 -7.42 -15.46 6.09
C SER A 42 -7.27 -14.57 7.31
N SER A 43 -7.51 -13.25 7.19
CA SER A 43 -7.45 -12.29 8.32
C SER A 43 -6.08 -12.22 9.03
N ASP A 44 -5.00 -12.62 8.36
CA ASP A 44 -3.64 -12.78 8.88
C ASP A 44 -2.57 -11.98 8.12
N VAL A 45 -2.97 -10.96 7.37
CA VAL A 45 -2.09 -10.12 6.54
C VAL A 45 -1.23 -10.97 5.58
N TRP A 46 -1.81 -12.07 5.09
CA TRP A 46 -1.15 -13.02 4.18
C TRP A 46 0.07 -13.73 4.77
N SER A 47 0.19 -13.78 6.10
CA SER A 47 1.36 -14.35 6.78
C SER A 47 1.14 -15.75 7.34
N GLY A 48 -0.10 -16.11 7.66
CA GLY A 48 -0.41 -17.30 8.45
C GLY A 48 -0.12 -18.61 7.73
N THR A 49 0.32 -19.60 8.51
CA THR A 49 0.50 -20.99 8.07
C THR A 49 -0.21 -22.01 8.99
N THR A 50 -1.14 -21.55 9.82
CA THR A 50 -1.84 -22.38 10.81
C THR A 50 -3.21 -22.86 10.28
N PRO A 51 -3.39 -24.17 10.04
CA PRO A 51 -4.70 -24.71 9.69
C PRO A 51 -5.64 -24.72 10.90
N LYS A 52 -6.95 -24.88 10.63
CA LYS A 52 -7.95 -25.07 11.68
C LYS A 52 -7.64 -26.35 12.48
N SER A 53 -7.78 -26.30 13.80
CA SER A 53 -7.61 -27.44 14.69
C SER A 53 -8.73 -27.48 15.72
N GLU A 54 -8.79 -28.52 16.56
CA GLU A 54 -9.75 -28.57 17.69
C GLU A 54 -9.51 -27.45 18.72
N HIS A 55 -8.30 -26.87 18.75
CA HIS A 55 -7.93 -25.78 19.65
C HIS A 55 -8.01 -24.39 19.00
N ASN A 56 -8.14 -24.33 17.67
CA ASN A 56 -8.20 -23.08 16.90
C ASN A 56 -9.47 -23.04 16.05
N ASP A 57 -10.41 -22.18 16.41
CA ASP A 57 -11.70 -22.05 15.70
C ASP A 57 -11.55 -21.52 14.26
N TYR A 58 -10.44 -20.84 13.96
CA TYR A 58 -10.13 -20.26 12.66
C TYR A 58 -8.85 -20.84 12.05
N ALA A 59 -8.79 -20.82 10.72
CA ALA A 59 -7.57 -21.10 9.97
C ALA A 59 -6.94 -19.78 9.53
N PHE A 60 -5.63 -19.63 9.74
CA PHE A 60 -4.82 -18.51 9.29
C PHE A 60 -3.81 -19.06 8.29
N MET A 61 -4.16 -19.01 7.01
CA MET A 61 -3.44 -19.72 5.95
C MET A 61 -3.07 -18.80 4.78
N GLY A 62 -2.95 -17.50 5.01
CA GLY A 62 -2.71 -16.52 3.96
C GLY A 62 -1.48 -16.80 3.09
N SER A 63 -0.34 -17.12 3.71
CA SER A 63 0.89 -17.49 2.98
C SER A 63 0.68 -18.78 2.17
N LEU A 64 0.01 -19.76 2.77
CA LEU A 64 -0.30 -21.04 2.09
C LEU A 64 -1.28 -20.87 0.93
N ILE A 65 -2.26 -19.97 1.04
CA ILE A 65 -3.19 -19.65 -0.04
C ILE A 65 -2.42 -19.09 -1.25
N ILE A 66 -1.50 -18.16 -1.04
CA ILE A 66 -0.66 -17.62 -2.13
C ILE A 66 0.13 -18.76 -2.79
N ARG A 67 0.78 -19.60 -1.98
CA ARG A 67 1.57 -20.73 -2.46
C ARG A 67 0.75 -21.69 -3.33
N GLU A 68 -0.44 -22.06 -2.88
CA GLU A 68 -1.30 -22.99 -3.62
C GLU A 68 -1.90 -22.36 -4.88
N VAL A 69 -2.26 -21.06 -4.85
CA VAL A 69 -2.68 -20.36 -6.08
C VAL A 69 -1.57 -20.37 -7.12
N VAL A 70 -0.32 -20.12 -6.72
CA VAL A 70 0.84 -20.19 -7.64
C VAL A 70 0.99 -21.62 -8.20
N ASN A 71 0.90 -22.65 -7.37
CA ASN A 71 0.95 -24.05 -7.81
C ASN A 71 -0.12 -24.37 -8.86
N GLU A 72 -1.37 -23.95 -8.62
CA GLU A 72 -2.46 -24.18 -9.57
C GLU A 72 -2.26 -23.41 -10.87
N LEU A 73 -1.78 -22.16 -10.81
CA LEU A 73 -1.56 -21.33 -11.99
C LEU A 73 -0.43 -21.85 -12.88
N LEU A 74 0.55 -22.57 -12.33
CA LEU A 74 1.59 -23.24 -13.14
C LEU A 74 0.98 -24.21 -14.15
N THR A 75 -0.10 -24.90 -13.77
CA THR A 75 -0.85 -25.79 -14.67
C THR A 75 -1.73 -25.04 -15.68
N LYS A 76 -1.92 -23.73 -15.48
CA LYS A 76 -2.78 -22.85 -16.30
C LYS A 76 -1.97 -21.84 -17.13
N GLY A 77 -0.66 -22.08 -17.31
CA GLY A 77 0.20 -21.31 -18.21
C GLY A 77 1.17 -20.35 -17.53
N LEU A 78 1.18 -20.24 -16.19
CA LEU A 78 2.16 -19.42 -15.47
C LEU A 78 3.60 -19.91 -15.71
N ASN A 79 3.78 -21.21 -15.98
CA ASN A 79 5.07 -21.79 -16.33
C ASN A 79 5.72 -21.17 -17.59
N ASN A 80 4.93 -20.54 -18.46
CA ASN A 80 5.39 -19.85 -19.66
C ASN A 80 5.52 -18.32 -19.48
N ALA A 81 5.26 -17.81 -18.27
CA ALA A 81 5.30 -16.37 -18.01
C ALA A 81 6.75 -15.85 -18.05
N LYS A 82 6.91 -14.61 -18.52
CA LYS A 82 8.20 -13.89 -18.41
C LYS A 82 8.31 -13.15 -17.09
N VAL A 83 7.20 -12.59 -16.62
CA VAL A 83 7.10 -11.80 -15.39
C VAL A 83 5.85 -12.25 -14.63
N LEU A 84 6.02 -12.47 -13.33
CA LEU A 84 4.93 -12.60 -12.36
C LEU A 84 5.01 -11.37 -11.45
N LEU A 85 4.02 -10.49 -11.55
CA LEU A 85 3.88 -9.35 -10.64
C LEU A 85 2.91 -9.71 -9.52
N LEU A 86 3.42 -9.86 -8.30
CA LEU A 86 2.60 -10.01 -7.10
C LEU A 86 2.21 -8.61 -6.60
N ALA A 87 0.94 -8.25 -6.74
CA ALA A 87 0.42 -6.93 -6.37
C ALA A 87 -0.65 -7.04 -5.27
N GLY A 88 -0.72 -6.04 -4.39
CA GLY A 88 -1.73 -6.00 -3.34
C GLY A 88 -1.90 -4.61 -2.74
N SER A 89 -3.11 -4.33 -2.24
CA SER A 89 -3.48 -3.08 -1.56
C SER A 89 -3.72 -3.32 -0.07
N SER A 90 -3.45 -2.31 0.78
CA SER A 90 -3.67 -2.35 2.23
C SER A 90 -2.92 -3.53 2.88
N ALA A 91 -3.60 -4.38 3.67
CA ALA A 91 -3.04 -5.62 4.20
C ALA A 91 -2.48 -6.55 3.11
N GLY A 92 -3.03 -6.50 1.89
CA GLY A 92 -2.47 -7.18 0.72
C GLY A 92 -1.15 -6.58 0.27
N GLY A 93 -0.94 -5.26 0.40
CA GLY A 93 0.32 -4.60 0.12
C GLY A 93 1.42 -5.03 1.09
N THR A 94 1.12 -5.14 2.38
CA THR A 94 2.04 -5.78 3.36
C THR A 94 2.25 -7.25 3.02
N GLY A 95 1.20 -7.96 2.62
CA GLY A 95 1.27 -9.34 2.15
C GLY A 95 2.24 -9.55 0.97
N VAL A 96 2.33 -8.60 0.04
CA VAL A 96 3.34 -8.61 -1.03
C VAL A 96 4.75 -8.62 -0.45
N LEU A 97 5.04 -7.71 0.49
CA LEU A 97 6.36 -7.62 1.13
C LEU A 97 6.73 -8.89 1.88
N LEU A 98 5.75 -9.57 2.48
CA LEU A 98 5.95 -10.81 3.23
C LEU A 98 6.14 -12.05 2.33
N ASN A 99 5.60 -12.04 1.10
CA ASN A 99 5.50 -13.24 0.27
C ASN A 99 6.24 -13.19 -1.07
N VAL A 100 6.68 -12.03 -1.55
CA VAL A 100 7.29 -11.89 -2.88
C VAL A 100 8.53 -12.78 -3.05
N ASP A 101 9.39 -12.84 -2.03
CA ASP A 101 10.58 -13.70 -2.05
C ASP A 101 10.21 -15.19 -1.95
N HIS A 102 9.22 -15.55 -1.12
CA HIS A 102 8.71 -16.92 -1.03
C HIS A 102 8.17 -17.43 -2.37
N VAL A 103 7.44 -16.59 -3.12
CA VAL A 103 6.96 -16.91 -4.47
C VAL A 103 8.13 -17.06 -5.45
N SER A 104 9.15 -16.19 -5.36
CA SER A 104 10.36 -16.31 -6.17
C SER A 104 11.09 -17.64 -5.92
N GLU A 105 11.28 -17.99 -4.65
CA GLU A 105 11.94 -19.22 -4.23
C GLU A 105 11.12 -20.46 -4.62
N GLN A 106 9.79 -20.43 -4.45
CA GLN A 106 8.90 -21.50 -4.87
C GLN A 106 9.08 -21.81 -6.37
N LEU A 107 9.04 -20.79 -7.23
CA LEU A 107 9.20 -21.00 -8.67
C LEU A 107 10.59 -21.52 -9.03
N LYS A 108 11.65 -20.99 -8.41
CA LYS A 108 13.03 -21.48 -8.61
C LYS A 108 13.17 -22.94 -8.20
N ASN A 109 12.65 -23.31 -7.03
CA ASN A 109 12.71 -24.68 -6.49
C ASN A 109 11.94 -25.69 -7.34
N GLN A 110 10.89 -25.25 -8.03
CA GLN A 110 10.12 -26.07 -8.98
C GLN A 110 10.68 -26.05 -10.41
N GLY A 111 11.83 -25.42 -10.64
CA GLY A 111 12.51 -25.40 -11.95
C GLY A 111 12.05 -24.30 -12.91
N HIS A 112 11.21 -23.36 -12.46
CA HIS A 112 10.70 -22.24 -13.26
C HIS A 112 11.60 -21.00 -13.17
N THR A 113 12.89 -21.15 -13.45
CA THR A 113 13.89 -20.07 -13.31
C THR A 113 13.76 -18.93 -14.34
N GLY A 114 13.01 -19.14 -15.43
CA GLY A 114 12.74 -18.12 -16.45
C GLY A 114 11.69 -17.07 -16.06
N VAL A 115 10.93 -17.30 -14.98
CA VAL A 115 9.87 -16.39 -14.52
C VAL A 115 10.47 -15.34 -13.57
N GLN A 116 10.43 -14.07 -13.95
CA GLN A 116 10.87 -12.98 -13.06
C GLN A 116 9.75 -12.60 -12.09
N VAL A 117 9.95 -12.82 -10.79
CA VAL A 117 9.00 -12.42 -9.74
C VAL A 117 9.30 -11.00 -9.25
N ARG A 118 8.27 -10.15 -9.27
CA ARG A 118 8.33 -8.74 -8.86
C ARG A 118 7.17 -8.42 -7.90
N GLY A 119 7.34 -7.42 -7.04
CA GLY A 119 6.30 -6.98 -6.10
C GLY A 119 5.76 -5.58 -6.40
N LEU A 120 4.46 -5.36 -6.15
CA LEU A 120 3.83 -4.04 -6.10
C LEU A 120 3.02 -3.92 -4.81
N ALA A 121 3.58 -3.19 -3.83
CA ALA A 121 2.95 -2.99 -2.53
C ALA A 121 2.26 -1.62 -2.48
N ASP A 122 0.92 -1.62 -2.52
CA ASP A 122 0.09 -0.41 -2.41
C ASP A 122 -0.50 -0.26 -1.00
N SER A 123 -0.27 0.89 -0.37
CA SER A 123 -0.85 1.25 0.93
C SER A 123 -0.57 0.20 2.03
N GLY A 124 0.56 -0.51 1.91
CA GLY A 124 1.00 -1.58 2.81
C GLY A 124 2.25 -1.23 3.62
N TRP A 125 2.71 0.01 3.52
CA TRP A 125 3.90 0.52 4.21
C TRP A 125 3.50 1.31 5.44
N PHE A 126 3.43 0.63 6.58
CA PHE A 126 3.07 1.21 7.87
C PHE A 126 4.30 1.59 8.70
N LEU A 127 4.10 2.52 9.64
CA LEU A 127 5.03 2.88 10.70
C LEU A 127 4.58 2.23 12.01
N ASP A 128 5.55 1.79 12.81
CA ASP A 128 5.41 1.32 14.19
C ASP A 128 5.59 2.47 15.19
N ASN A 129 5.01 3.62 14.86
CA ASN A 129 5.09 4.86 15.63
C ASN A 129 4.18 4.83 16.88
N LYS A 130 4.38 5.82 17.74
CA LYS A 130 3.51 6.04 18.91
C LYS A 130 2.21 6.68 18.46
N GLN A 131 1.08 6.12 18.88
CA GLN A 131 -0.25 6.69 18.64
C GLN A 131 -0.35 8.14 19.14
N TYR A 132 -1.18 8.95 18.48
CA TYR A 132 -1.50 10.31 18.93
C TYR A 132 -2.20 10.30 20.30
N LYS A 133 -3.20 9.41 20.45
CA LYS A 133 -3.86 9.11 21.72
C LYS A 133 -3.66 7.65 22.04
N PHE A 134 -3.05 7.36 23.18
CA PHE A 134 -2.91 5.99 23.66
C PHE A 134 -4.30 5.38 23.91
N THR A 135 -4.47 4.14 23.48
CA THR A 135 -5.61 3.30 23.87
C THR A 135 -5.13 1.90 24.20
N ASP A 136 -5.82 1.24 25.13
CA ASP A 136 -5.62 -0.18 25.36
C ASP A 136 -5.98 -0.98 24.09
N CYS A 137 -5.16 -1.98 23.77
CA CYS A 137 -5.37 -2.87 22.63
C CYS A 137 -6.49 -3.88 22.95
N LEU A 138 -7.73 -3.40 22.98
CA LEU A 138 -8.95 -4.19 23.17
C LEU A 138 -9.67 -4.46 21.85
N ASP A 139 -9.68 -3.47 20.95
CA ASP A 139 -10.26 -3.56 19.61
C ASP A 139 -9.18 -3.54 18.52
N THR A 140 -9.41 -4.24 17.41
CA THR A 140 -8.44 -4.35 16.32
C THR A 140 -8.10 -3.00 15.68
N ILE A 141 -9.07 -2.07 15.64
CA ILE A 141 -8.96 -0.81 14.88
C ILE A 141 -8.13 0.24 15.64
N SER A 142 -8.22 0.26 16.97
CA SER A 142 -7.52 1.23 17.84
C SER A 142 -6.25 0.65 18.48
N CYS A 143 -5.96 -0.63 18.27
CA CYS A 143 -4.73 -1.23 18.77
C CYS A 143 -3.51 -0.62 18.06
N ALA A 144 -2.50 -0.21 18.84
CA ALA A 144 -1.26 0.30 18.30
C ALA A 144 -0.63 -0.70 17.31
N PRO A 145 -0.05 -0.24 16.18
CA PRO A 145 0.42 -1.12 15.11
C PRO A 145 1.34 -2.24 15.61
N THR A 146 2.31 -1.89 16.44
CA THR A 146 3.30 -2.82 16.99
C THR A 146 2.64 -3.92 17.84
N GLU A 147 1.69 -3.56 18.71
CA GLU A 147 1.05 -4.51 19.60
C GLU A 147 0.05 -5.40 18.85
N ALA A 148 -0.65 -4.85 17.85
CA ALA A 148 -1.53 -5.61 16.97
C ALA A 148 -0.75 -6.71 16.24
N ILE A 149 0.39 -6.36 15.61
CA ILE A 149 1.21 -7.32 14.88
C ILE A 149 1.90 -8.31 15.82
N LYS A 150 2.45 -7.88 16.96
CA LYS A 150 3.06 -8.80 17.95
C LYS A 150 2.10 -9.90 18.38
N ARG A 151 0.82 -9.55 18.64
CA ARG A 151 -0.23 -10.52 18.97
C ARG A 151 -0.57 -11.38 17.75
N GLY A 152 -0.74 -10.75 16.58
CA GLY A 152 -1.08 -11.41 15.32
C GLY A 152 -0.07 -12.48 14.91
N VAL A 153 1.23 -12.16 14.89
CA VAL A 153 2.32 -13.08 14.50
C VAL A 153 2.25 -14.41 15.25
N ARG A 154 2.00 -14.35 16.56
CA ARG A 154 1.86 -15.55 17.40
C ARG A 154 0.55 -16.29 17.13
N TYR A 155 -0.54 -15.54 17.01
CA TYR A 155 -1.87 -16.12 16.84
C TYR A 155 -2.08 -16.79 15.47
N TRP A 156 -1.45 -16.24 14.43
CA TRP A 156 -1.59 -16.71 13.05
C TRP A 156 -0.58 -17.79 12.65
N GLY A 157 0.43 -18.04 13.50
CA GLY A 157 1.62 -18.82 13.12
C GLY A 157 2.27 -18.21 11.88
N ALA A 158 2.57 -16.91 11.96
CA ALA A 158 2.99 -16.13 10.80
C ALA A 158 4.37 -16.55 10.29
N GLN A 159 4.47 -16.69 8.97
CA GLN A 159 5.72 -16.80 8.24
C GLN A 159 6.11 -15.42 7.70
N VAL A 160 7.39 -15.06 7.87
CA VAL A 160 8.00 -13.83 7.35
C VAL A 160 9.16 -14.18 6.41
N PRO A 161 9.67 -13.26 5.57
CA PRO A 161 10.83 -13.51 4.71
C PRO A 161 12.06 -13.95 5.52
N GLU A 162 12.80 -14.93 5.03
CA GLU A 162 13.90 -15.56 5.77
C GLU A 162 15.00 -14.56 6.15
N ASN A 163 15.43 -13.73 5.19
CA ASN A 163 16.46 -12.72 5.42
C ASN A 163 16.03 -11.71 6.51
N CYS A 164 14.74 -11.32 6.51
CA CYS A 164 14.19 -10.44 7.54
C CYS A 164 14.11 -11.13 8.91
N ARG A 165 13.70 -12.40 8.95
CA ARG A 165 13.68 -13.20 10.16
C ARG A 165 15.06 -13.26 10.81
N GLN A 166 16.10 -13.48 10.01
CA GLN A 166 17.49 -13.53 10.47
C GLN A 166 17.99 -12.16 10.95
N ALA A 167 17.52 -11.06 10.36
CA ALA A 167 17.84 -9.71 10.81
C ALA A 167 17.15 -9.32 12.14
N HIS A 168 16.03 -9.97 12.48
CA HIS A 168 15.16 -9.63 13.62
C HIS A 168 14.79 -10.85 14.48
N VAL A 169 15.77 -11.70 14.80
CA VAL A 169 15.55 -12.93 15.59
C VAL A 169 14.85 -12.64 16.92
N GLY A 170 13.71 -13.29 17.17
CA GLY A 170 12.89 -13.12 18.37
C GLY A 170 11.96 -11.90 18.35
N GLU A 171 12.05 -11.06 17.31
CA GLU A 171 11.20 -9.90 17.08
C GLU A 171 10.67 -9.88 15.64
N GLU A 172 10.23 -11.03 15.14
CA GLU A 172 9.83 -11.23 13.74
C GLU A 172 8.66 -10.33 13.30
N TYR A 173 7.90 -9.77 14.25
CA TYR A 173 6.89 -8.75 13.98
C TYR A 173 7.47 -7.51 13.29
N ASN A 174 8.77 -7.23 13.44
CA ASN A 174 9.46 -6.15 12.73
C ASN A 174 9.36 -6.30 11.20
N CYS A 175 9.24 -7.53 10.69
CA CYS A 175 9.15 -7.80 9.26
C CYS A 175 7.81 -7.39 8.61
N PHE A 176 6.81 -6.99 9.41
CA PHE A 176 5.54 -6.47 8.89
C PHE A 176 5.61 -4.97 8.57
N PHE A 177 6.68 -4.28 8.99
CA PHE A 177 6.87 -2.86 8.72
C PHE A 177 7.76 -2.69 7.49
N GLY A 178 7.21 -2.03 6.46
CA GLY A 178 7.83 -1.96 5.13
C GLY A 178 9.28 -1.51 5.16
N TYR A 179 9.58 -0.47 5.95
CA TYR A 179 10.91 0.11 6.04
C TYR A 179 11.97 -0.80 6.71
N LYS A 180 11.54 -1.81 7.47
CA LYS A 180 12.43 -2.81 8.08
C LYS A 180 12.66 -3.97 7.12
N VAL A 181 11.58 -4.50 6.53
CA VAL A 181 11.65 -5.68 5.65
C VAL A 181 12.25 -5.37 4.28
N PHE A 182 12.00 -4.19 3.71
CA PHE A 182 12.33 -3.86 2.31
C PHE A 182 13.81 -4.07 1.99
N SER A 183 14.72 -3.67 2.90
CA SER A 183 16.18 -3.80 2.70
C SER A 183 16.68 -5.26 2.65
N THR A 184 15.84 -6.22 3.08
CA THR A 184 16.17 -7.64 3.11
C THR A 184 15.59 -8.43 1.93
N LEU A 185 14.74 -7.79 1.13
CA LEU A 185 14.06 -8.41 -0.01
C LEU A 185 15.02 -8.61 -1.18
N SER A 186 14.90 -9.76 -1.82
CA SER A 186 15.69 -10.14 -3.00
C SER A 186 14.98 -9.78 -4.30
N SER A 187 13.66 -9.89 -4.33
CA SER A 187 12.84 -9.51 -5.48
C SER A 187 12.67 -7.99 -5.58
N PRO A 188 12.66 -7.41 -6.80
CA PRO A 188 12.40 -5.99 -6.96
C PRO A 188 10.94 -5.67 -6.60
N VAL A 189 10.75 -4.65 -5.77
CA VAL A 189 9.43 -4.20 -5.31
C VAL A 189 9.23 -2.71 -5.62
N PHE A 190 8.08 -2.37 -6.20
CA PHE A 190 7.60 -1.01 -6.34
C PHE A 190 6.66 -0.69 -5.17
N VAL A 191 6.87 0.45 -4.50
CA VAL A 191 6.06 0.90 -3.36
C VAL A 191 5.12 2.02 -3.78
N VAL A 192 3.83 1.88 -3.50
CA VAL A 192 2.82 2.94 -3.65
C VAL A 192 2.31 3.26 -2.25
N GLN A 193 2.47 4.49 -1.79
CA GLN A 193 2.10 4.84 -0.41
C GLN A 193 1.64 6.28 -0.28
N TRP A 194 0.45 6.49 0.25
CA TRP A 194 -0.03 7.81 0.65
C TRP A 194 0.77 8.33 1.85
N LEU A 195 1.29 9.56 1.80
CA LEU A 195 2.02 10.13 2.94
C LEU A 195 1.14 10.31 4.19
N PHE A 196 -0.17 10.39 3.99
CA PHE A 196 -1.16 10.50 5.07
C PHE A 196 -2.19 9.39 4.90
N ASP A 197 -1.76 8.14 4.99
CA ASP A 197 -2.65 6.99 4.80
C ASP A 197 -3.75 6.92 5.88
N GLU A 198 -5.01 6.73 5.47
CA GLU A 198 -6.14 6.70 6.40
C GLU A 198 -6.08 5.52 7.37
N ALA A 199 -5.57 4.36 6.93
CA ALA A 199 -5.43 3.20 7.81
C ALA A 199 -4.34 3.44 8.86
N GLN A 200 -3.21 4.06 8.50
CA GLN A 200 -2.18 4.48 9.46
C GLN A 200 -2.74 5.46 10.49
N LEU A 201 -3.46 6.50 10.04
CA LEU A 201 -4.08 7.46 10.96
C LEU A 201 -5.10 6.80 11.89
N THR A 202 -5.83 5.82 11.38
CA THR A 202 -6.81 5.06 12.17
C THR A 202 -6.14 4.29 13.30
N VAL A 203 -5.08 3.52 13.01
CA VAL A 203 -4.34 2.76 14.03
C VAL A 203 -3.51 3.67 14.95
N ASP A 204 -3.28 4.93 14.56
CA ASP A 204 -2.68 5.98 15.39
C ASP A 204 -3.71 6.71 16.28
N ASN A 205 -4.99 6.30 16.24
CA ASN A 205 -6.12 6.96 16.91
C ASN A 205 -6.29 8.44 16.52
N VAL A 206 -6.09 8.73 15.24
CA VAL A 206 -6.36 10.04 14.63
C VAL A 206 -7.63 9.93 13.80
N HIS A 207 -8.72 10.53 14.29
CA HIS A 207 -9.99 10.60 13.56
C HIS A 207 -10.20 12.00 13.00
N LEU A 208 -10.52 12.08 11.71
CA LEU A 208 -10.84 13.32 11.02
C LEU A 208 -12.36 13.37 10.81
N THR A 209 -13.08 13.93 11.79
CA THR A 209 -14.55 13.84 11.91
C THR A 209 -15.30 15.11 11.48
N GLY A 210 -14.71 15.90 10.58
CA GLY A 210 -15.29 17.18 10.17
C GLY A 210 -15.33 18.24 11.28
N GLN A 211 -14.61 18.06 12.39
CA GLN A 211 -14.38 19.12 13.39
C GLN A 211 -13.00 19.76 13.15
N PRO A 212 -12.79 21.04 13.53
CA PRO A 212 -11.49 21.67 13.49
C PRO A 212 -10.43 20.83 14.21
N VAL A 213 -9.38 20.44 13.49
CA VAL A 213 -8.26 19.66 14.00
C VAL A 213 -7.49 20.53 14.98
N HIS A 214 -7.29 20.00 16.18
CA HIS A 214 -6.50 20.67 17.20
C HIS A 214 -5.03 20.77 16.78
N GLU A 215 -4.35 21.84 17.20
CA GLU A 215 -2.94 22.11 16.82
C GLU A 215 -2.01 20.90 17.09
N GLY A 216 -2.20 20.20 18.22
CA GLY A 216 -1.43 19.00 18.54
C GLY A 216 -1.65 17.85 17.56
N GLN A 217 -2.89 17.61 17.14
CA GLN A 217 -3.24 16.60 16.15
C GLN A 217 -2.71 16.98 14.76
N TRP A 218 -2.74 18.27 14.42
CA TRP A 218 -2.15 18.77 13.18
C TRP A 218 -0.63 18.55 13.14
N ARG A 219 0.08 18.92 14.20
CA ARG A 219 1.53 18.68 14.33
C ARG A 219 1.86 17.20 14.25
N TYR A 220 1.03 16.34 14.83
CA TYR A 220 1.19 14.89 14.72
C TYR A 220 1.11 14.42 13.26
N ILE A 221 0.07 14.82 12.51
CA ILE A 221 -0.12 14.46 11.10
C ILE A 221 1.06 14.96 10.24
N GLN A 222 1.54 16.18 10.49
CA GLN A 222 2.73 16.69 9.79
C GLN A 222 3.98 15.86 10.08
N THR A 223 4.18 15.46 11.33
CA THR A 223 5.31 14.62 11.76
C THR A 223 5.23 13.25 11.09
N LEU A 224 4.04 12.64 11.08
CA LEU A 224 3.79 11.36 10.41
C LEU A 224 4.22 11.41 8.93
N GLY A 225 3.79 12.43 8.19
CA GLY A 225 4.16 12.58 6.78
C GLY A 225 5.66 12.77 6.57
N GLN A 226 6.36 13.42 7.51
CA GLN A 226 7.82 13.59 7.46
C GLN A 226 8.55 12.28 7.76
N GLU A 227 8.12 11.54 8.78
CA GLU A 227 8.67 10.23 9.15
C GLU A 227 8.47 9.23 8.01
N LEU A 228 7.25 9.12 7.48
CA LEU A 228 6.95 8.22 6.38
C LEU A 228 7.80 8.54 5.15
N ARG A 229 7.88 9.82 4.75
CA ARG A 229 8.76 10.26 3.67
C ARG A 229 10.24 9.93 3.93
N SER A 230 10.69 9.98 5.18
CA SER A 230 12.07 9.64 5.53
C SER A 230 12.38 8.16 5.31
N THR A 231 11.44 7.27 5.63
CA THR A 231 11.58 5.82 5.43
C THR A 231 11.64 5.41 3.96
N LEU A 232 11.11 6.26 3.08
CA LEU A 232 10.98 6.03 1.65
C LEU A 232 12.17 6.58 0.86
N ARG A 233 13.13 7.25 1.51
CA ARG A 233 14.26 7.93 0.85
C ARG A 233 15.12 6.98 0.01
N ASP A 234 15.37 5.79 0.54
CA ASP A 234 16.27 4.79 -0.07
C ASP A 234 15.48 3.74 -0.87
N VAL A 235 14.18 3.96 -1.10
CA VAL A 235 13.34 3.10 -1.93
C VAL A 235 13.42 3.58 -3.38
N PRO A 236 14.08 2.85 -4.30
CA PRO A 236 14.35 3.34 -5.65
C PRO A 236 13.11 3.44 -6.54
N ALA A 237 12.13 2.56 -6.33
CA ALA A 237 10.92 2.47 -7.14
C ALA A 237 9.70 2.79 -6.27
N ILE A 238 9.28 4.07 -6.30
CA ILE A 238 8.23 4.58 -5.42
C ILE A 238 7.28 5.55 -6.10
N PHE A 239 6.02 5.50 -5.68
CA PHE A 239 5.00 6.51 -5.94
C PHE A 239 4.34 6.93 -4.62
N SER A 240 4.71 8.10 -4.08
CA SER A 240 4.22 8.57 -2.79
C SER A 240 3.63 9.99 -2.83
N PRO A 241 2.34 10.11 -3.18
CA PRO A 241 1.64 11.39 -3.14
C PRO A 241 1.35 11.86 -1.71
N ALA A 242 1.46 13.18 -1.50
CA ALA A 242 1.16 13.87 -0.26
C ALA A 242 -0.36 14.09 -0.05
N CYS A 243 -1.14 13.02 -0.08
CA CYS A 243 -2.60 13.07 0.04
C CYS A 243 -3.09 12.20 1.20
N LEU A 244 -4.28 12.55 1.70
CA LEU A 244 -5.08 11.74 2.61
C LEU A 244 -5.96 10.79 1.79
N SER A 245 -5.62 9.50 1.77
CA SER A 245 -6.43 8.46 1.15
C SER A 245 -5.95 7.08 1.60
N HIS A 246 -6.57 6.02 1.08
CA HIS A 246 -6.14 4.64 1.32
C HIS A 246 -6.43 3.74 0.11
N GLU A 247 -5.43 2.96 -0.33
CA GLU A 247 -5.45 2.17 -1.57
C GLU A 247 -5.52 3.02 -2.85
N LEU A 248 -4.98 2.51 -3.95
CA LEU A 248 -4.97 3.20 -5.24
C LEU A 248 -5.08 2.24 -6.43
N ILE A 249 -4.30 1.15 -6.47
CA ILE A 249 -4.04 0.42 -7.73
C ILE A 249 -5.29 -0.26 -8.33
N THR A 250 -6.32 -0.52 -7.53
CA THR A 250 -7.57 -1.14 -8.00
C THR A 250 -8.71 -0.14 -8.23
N ARG A 251 -8.47 1.16 -8.03
CA ARG A 251 -9.46 2.21 -8.28
C ARG A 251 -9.58 2.49 -9.77
N THR A 252 -10.81 2.77 -10.23
CA THR A 252 -11.05 3.12 -11.64
C THR A 252 -10.36 4.42 -12.05
N ASN A 253 -10.16 5.34 -11.11
CA ASN A 253 -9.53 6.63 -11.34
C ASN A 253 -8.03 6.67 -10.97
N TRP A 254 -7.38 5.51 -10.82
CA TRP A 254 -5.97 5.43 -10.39
C TRP A 254 -4.98 6.15 -11.32
N MET A 255 -5.36 6.42 -12.56
CA MET A 255 -4.56 7.16 -13.54
C MET A 255 -4.56 8.69 -13.30
N GLU A 256 -5.54 9.22 -12.58
CA GLU A 256 -5.69 10.66 -12.32
C GLU A 256 -4.65 11.18 -11.33
N ILE A 257 -4.14 10.30 -10.47
CA ILE A 257 -3.19 10.65 -9.42
C ILE A 257 -1.81 10.78 -10.03
N GLN A 258 -1.20 11.95 -9.82
CA GLN A 258 0.11 12.29 -10.37
C GLN A 258 1.02 12.81 -9.26
N VAL A 259 2.28 12.40 -9.34
CA VAL A 259 3.38 12.99 -8.58
C VAL A 259 4.32 13.60 -9.61
N LYS A 260 4.49 14.93 -9.55
CA LYS A 260 5.35 15.68 -10.49
C LYS A 260 4.99 15.47 -11.96
N GLY A 261 3.69 15.50 -12.26
CA GLY A 261 3.17 15.31 -13.63
C GLY A 261 3.30 13.87 -14.15
N THR A 262 3.74 12.92 -13.33
CA THR A 262 3.82 11.50 -13.70
C THR A 262 2.71 10.74 -12.99
N SER A 263 1.86 10.05 -13.75
CA SER A 263 0.82 9.18 -13.20
C SER A 263 1.39 7.85 -12.70
N LEU A 264 0.67 7.17 -11.80
CA LEU A 264 1.10 5.86 -11.32
C LEU A 264 1.28 4.81 -12.43
N PRO A 265 0.35 4.63 -13.39
CA PRO A 265 0.57 3.70 -14.52
C PRO A 265 1.85 4.02 -15.30
N ARG A 266 2.15 5.31 -15.53
CA ARG A 266 3.35 5.74 -16.25
C ARG A 266 4.63 5.42 -15.46
N ALA A 267 4.60 5.61 -14.14
CA ALA A 267 5.71 5.28 -13.25
C ALA A 267 5.99 3.77 -13.21
N LEU A 268 4.95 2.94 -13.15
CA LEU A 268 5.07 1.47 -13.24
C LEU A 268 5.66 1.03 -14.58
N HIS A 269 5.25 1.66 -15.68
CA HIS A 269 5.84 1.39 -16.99
C HIS A 269 7.32 1.79 -17.09
N CYS A 270 7.72 2.92 -16.49
CA CYS A 270 9.15 3.27 -16.37
C CYS A 270 9.92 2.20 -15.60
N TRP A 271 9.36 1.74 -14.47
CA TRP A 271 9.99 0.73 -13.64
C TRP A 271 10.16 -0.60 -14.38
N ASP A 272 9.11 -1.07 -15.06
CA ASP A 272 9.19 -2.29 -15.89
C ASP A 272 10.30 -2.19 -16.94
N ARG A 273 10.38 -1.07 -17.66
CA ARG A 273 11.47 -0.83 -18.63
C ARG A 273 12.85 -0.86 -17.99
N SER A 274 13.02 -0.24 -16.81
CA SER A 274 14.31 -0.22 -16.11
C SER A 274 14.82 -1.62 -15.74
N LEU A 275 13.89 -2.53 -15.42
CA LEU A 275 14.21 -3.93 -15.11
C LEU A 275 14.48 -4.77 -16.36
N GLN A 276 13.87 -4.43 -17.49
CA GLN A 276 14.18 -5.07 -18.78
C GLN A 276 15.57 -4.68 -19.29
N ASP A 277 15.91 -3.39 -19.20
CA ASP A 277 17.21 -2.87 -19.64
C ASP A 277 18.36 -3.47 -18.83
N SER A 278 18.19 -3.64 -17.51
CA SER A 278 19.19 -4.27 -16.64
C SER A 278 19.41 -5.75 -16.98
N THR A 279 18.35 -6.49 -17.33
CA THR A 279 18.49 -7.88 -17.80
C THR A 279 19.15 -8.01 -19.16
N ASN A 280 19.08 -6.97 -20.01
CA ASN A 280 19.64 -6.98 -21.36
C ASN A 280 21.07 -6.39 -21.44
N GLY A 281 21.66 -5.97 -20.31
CA GLY A 281 23.01 -5.38 -20.28
C GLY A 281 23.13 -4.05 -21.05
N LEU A 282 22.02 -3.39 -21.34
CA LEU A 282 22.00 -2.06 -21.94
C LEU A 282 22.32 -1.03 -20.84
N PRO A 283 23.13 0.01 -21.14
CA PRO A 283 23.32 1.10 -20.19
C PRO A 283 21.94 1.66 -19.85
N SER A 284 21.59 1.63 -18.56
CA SER A 284 20.36 2.22 -18.06
C SER A 284 20.28 3.64 -18.58
N ALA A 285 19.36 3.89 -19.52
CA ALA A 285 19.02 5.26 -19.94
C ALA A 285 18.80 6.04 -18.65
N PRO A 286 19.37 7.24 -18.47
CA PRO A 286 19.43 7.92 -17.19
C PRO A 286 18.02 7.93 -16.61
N GLY A 287 17.78 6.99 -15.70
CA GLY A 287 16.50 6.77 -15.09
C GLY A 287 16.34 8.02 -14.28
N GLY A 288 15.55 8.96 -14.80
CA GLY A 288 15.35 10.25 -14.16
C GLY A 288 15.06 9.93 -12.71
N GLN A 289 15.99 10.30 -11.82
CA GLN A 289 15.73 10.31 -10.41
C GLN A 289 14.40 11.02 -10.29
N LEU A 290 13.35 10.29 -9.90
CA LEU A 290 12.05 10.88 -9.61
C LEU A 290 12.38 11.98 -8.61
N PRO A 291 12.30 13.27 -8.99
CA PRO A 291 12.96 14.27 -8.18
C PRO A 291 12.29 14.27 -6.80
N LEU A 292 13.02 14.44 -5.72
CA LEU A 292 12.47 14.69 -4.39
C LEU A 292 12.37 16.22 -4.21
N ALA A 293 11.18 16.83 -4.37
CA ALA A 293 10.89 18.27 -4.11
C ALA A 293 9.42 18.63 -4.47
N PRO A 294 8.79 19.65 -3.87
CA PRO A 294 7.33 19.76 -3.81
C PRO A 294 6.73 20.47 -5.03
N LEU A 295 5.94 19.73 -5.82
CA LEU A 295 4.81 20.26 -6.58
C LEU A 295 3.58 19.47 -6.15
N GLN A 296 2.44 20.14 -6.02
CA GLN A 296 1.22 19.56 -5.47
C GLN A 296 0.80 18.33 -6.30
N PRO A 297 0.64 17.15 -5.67
CA PRO A 297 0.06 16.00 -6.34
C PRO A 297 -1.41 16.28 -6.70
N THR A 298 -1.92 15.68 -7.78
CA THR A 298 -3.36 15.59 -7.99
C THR A 298 -3.92 14.59 -6.98
N CYS A 299 -4.44 15.12 -5.86
CA CYS A 299 -5.05 14.30 -4.83
C CYS A 299 -6.47 13.88 -5.23
N PRO A 300 -6.93 12.67 -4.81
CA PRO A 300 -8.33 12.33 -4.93
C PRO A 300 -9.19 13.27 -4.09
N THR A 301 -10.49 13.37 -4.41
CA THR A 301 -11.45 14.10 -3.60
C THR A 301 -11.43 13.56 -2.16
N ILE A 302 -11.36 14.48 -1.20
CA ILE A 302 -11.29 14.13 0.22
C ILE A 302 -12.66 13.65 0.67
N ARG A 303 -12.72 12.61 1.50
CA ARG A 303 -13.97 12.08 2.04
C ARG A 303 -13.93 12.07 3.57
N ASP A 304 -15.06 12.37 4.18
CA ASP A 304 -15.22 12.25 5.63
C ASP A 304 -15.15 10.77 6.05
N GLN A 305 -14.32 10.45 7.03
CA GLN A 305 -14.05 9.06 7.42
C GLN A 305 -15.25 8.33 8.02
N LEU A 306 -16.21 9.06 8.61
CA LEU A 306 -17.39 8.48 9.27
C LEU A 306 -18.56 8.30 8.30
N THR A 307 -18.80 9.29 7.46
CA THR A 307 -19.97 9.38 6.58
C THR A 307 -19.67 8.97 5.15
N GLY A 308 -18.39 8.94 4.74
CA GLY A 308 -17.95 8.67 3.38
C GLY A 308 -18.31 9.76 2.38
N GLN A 309 -18.87 10.89 2.82
CA GLN A 309 -19.27 11.99 1.95
C GLN A 309 -18.06 12.78 1.45
N GLU A 310 -18.14 13.25 0.20
CA GLU A 310 -17.10 14.07 -0.40
C GLU A 310 -17.04 15.46 0.23
N MET A 311 -15.81 15.94 0.37
CA MET A 311 -15.46 17.20 0.98
C MET A 311 -14.67 18.03 -0.03
N SER A 312 -15.06 19.29 -0.17
CA SER A 312 -14.21 20.26 -0.88
C SER A 312 -12.90 20.48 -0.13
N VAL A 313 -11.85 20.86 -0.85
CA VAL A 313 -10.54 21.21 -0.26
C VAL A 313 -10.69 22.30 0.80
N ILE A 314 -11.62 23.26 0.63
CA ILE A 314 -11.91 24.30 1.61
C ILE A 314 -12.55 23.72 2.87
N GLN A 315 -13.55 22.84 2.73
CA GLN A 315 -14.16 22.18 3.88
C GLN A 315 -13.12 21.38 4.64
N PHE A 316 -12.28 20.62 3.93
CA PHE A 316 -11.16 19.91 4.54
C PHE A 316 -10.19 20.86 5.24
N LEU A 317 -9.71 21.94 4.62
CA LEU A 317 -8.79 22.87 5.25
C LEU A 317 -9.40 23.53 6.49
N LYS A 318 -10.67 23.95 6.43
CA LYS A 318 -11.40 24.44 7.61
C LYS A 318 -11.50 23.37 8.71
N HIS A 319 -11.72 22.10 8.33
CA HIS A 319 -11.66 20.99 9.27
C HIS A 319 -10.25 20.73 9.78
N MET A 320 -9.19 20.97 9.02
CA MET A 320 -7.82 20.86 9.51
C MET A 320 -7.42 22.05 10.40
N GLY A 321 -8.37 22.90 10.81
CA GLY A 321 -8.14 24.06 11.67
C GLY A 321 -7.53 25.26 10.94
N PHE A 322 -7.48 25.23 9.60
CA PHE A 322 -6.96 26.34 8.82
C PHE A 322 -8.00 27.45 8.70
N ASP A 323 -7.61 28.61 9.21
CA ASP A 323 -8.25 29.87 8.87
C ASP A 323 -7.62 30.40 7.58
N VAL A 324 -8.42 30.39 6.51
CA VAL A 324 -8.01 30.87 5.18
C VAL A 324 -7.53 32.33 5.23
N GLN A 325 -8.04 33.15 6.16
CA GLN A 325 -7.56 34.52 6.35
C GLN A 325 -6.14 34.55 6.95
N LYS A 326 -5.86 33.72 7.95
CA LYS A 326 -4.51 33.61 8.54
C LYS A 326 -3.50 33.03 7.57
N MET A 327 -3.86 32.03 6.78
CA MET A 327 -2.97 31.46 5.75
C MET A 327 -2.64 32.49 4.67
N ALA A 328 -3.65 33.22 4.21
CA ALA A 328 -3.48 34.30 3.25
C ALA A 328 -2.53 35.38 3.79
N GLN A 329 -2.69 35.77 5.06
CA GLN A 329 -1.76 36.69 5.72
C GLN A 329 -0.33 36.14 5.83
N GLN A 330 -0.14 34.87 6.21
CA GLN A 330 1.17 34.24 6.32
C GLN A 330 1.88 34.08 4.96
N GLN A 331 1.11 33.91 3.89
CA GLN A 331 1.59 33.78 2.52
C GLN A 331 1.69 35.14 1.80
N GLY A 332 1.35 36.25 2.46
CA GLY A 332 1.32 37.59 1.84
C GLY A 332 0.32 37.70 0.68
N MET A 333 -0.75 36.90 0.71
CA MET A 333 -1.71 36.73 -0.37
C MET A 333 -3.10 37.25 0.03
N ASP A 334 -3.91 37.69 -0.93
CA ASP A 334 -5.30 38.07 -0.68
C ASP A 334 -6.13 36.80 -0.35
N PRO A 335 -6.94 36.80 0.73
CA PRO A 335 -7.77 35.65 1.11
C PRO A 335 -8.73 35.16 0.03
N ARG A 336 -9.30 36.07 -0.78
CA ARG A 336 -10.18 35.73 -1.91
C ARG A 336 -9.40 35.10 -3.06
N LYS A 337 -8.16 35.53 -3.27
CA LYS A 337 -7.26 34.92 -4.26
C LYS A 337 -6.85 33.51 -3.84
N LEU A 338 -6.49 33.33 -2.58
CA LEU A 338 -6.21 32.01 -2.00
C LEU A 338 -7.44 31.09 -2.05
N LEU A 339 -8.64 31.61 -1.73
CA LEU A 339 -9.92 30.90 -1.88
C LEU A 339 -10.19 30.47 -3.33
N GLY A 340 -9.87 31.31 -4.31
CA GLY A 340 -10.01 30.99 -5.73
C GLY A 340 -9.08 29.84 -6.16
N MET A 341 -7.82 29.85 -5.71
CA MET A 341 -6.85 28.79 -6.00
C MET A 341 -7.26 27.46 -5.36
N LEU A 342 -7.75 27.50 -4.11
CA LEU A 342 -8.22 26.32 -3.38
C LEU A 342 -9.50 25.70 -3.98
N ASN A 343 -10.34 26.48 -4.65
CA ASN A 343 -11.55 26.00 -5.32
C ASN A 343 -11.30 25.48 -6.74
N ASN A 344 -10.32 26.04 -7.46
CA ASN A 344 -10.10 25.74 -8.88
C ASN A 344 -8.92 24.80 -9.14
N GLY A 345 -8.23 24.32 -8.10
CA GLY A 345 -7.13 23.36 -8.22
C GLY A 345 -5.97 23.86 -9.10
N SER A 346 -5.76 25.17 -9.20
CA SER A 346 -4.76 25.83 -10.06
C SER A 346 -3.92 26.82 -9.26
#